data_AF-A0A6N9T8Q4-F1
#
_entry.id   AF-A0A6N9T8Q4-F1
#
_cell.length_a   1.000
_cell.length_b   1.000
_cell.length_c   1.000
_cell.angle_alpha   90.00
_cell.angle_beta   90.00
_cell.angle_gamma   90.00
#
_symmetry.space_group_name_H-M   'P 1'
#
loop_
_entity.id
_entity.type
_entity.pdbx_description
1 polymer ?
#
loop_
_entity_poly.entity_id
_entity_poly.type
_entity_poly.pdbx_seq_one_letter_code
_entity_poly.pdbx_strand_id
1 'polypeptide(L)'
;KFFELADIARSARRGKTAAPISPLALEAVKRIDVLFDIEREVNGRSVEERLTVRQERSVAVLADLENWMRTERARLSRHAPVAKAMDYMLTRWEGFARFTTDGRICLTNNAAERAIRGLALGRKSWLFAGSDRGADRCAFMLTLIATAKLNDIDPQAWLADVRDRIADTPQSRLGELLPWNWPAKDHRNERAAA
;
A
#
# COMPACT_ATOMS: atom_id res chain seq x y z
N LYS A 1 -2.54 15.16 -4.13
CA LYS A 1 -2.55 16.60 -4.43
C LYS A 1 -2.46 16.89 -5.93
N PHE A 2 -1.39 16.51 -6.65
CA PHE A 2 -1.34 16.70 -8.11
C PHE A 2 -2.48 16.02 -8.84
N PHE A 3 -2.73 14.74 -8.55
CA PHE A 3 -3.87 14.00 -9.10
C PHE A 3 -5.23 14.69 -8.87
N GLU A 4 -5.42 15.39 -7.74
CA GLU A 4 -6.67 16.12 -7.47
C GLU A 4 -6.79 17.41 -8.27
N LEU A 5 -5.66 18.08 -8.53
CA LEU A 5 -5.59 19.29 -9.36
C LEU A 5 -5.63 18.98 -10.86
N ALA A 6 -5.35 17.73 -11.23
CA ALA A 6 -5.39 17.20 -12.59
C ALA A 6 -6.70 16.44 -12.91
N ASP A 7 -7.58 16.21 -11.94
CA ASP A 7 -8.78 15.37 -12.09
C ASP A 7 -9.90 16.06 -12.90
N ILE A 8 -9.96 15.71 -14.19
CA ILE A 8 -10.96 16.20 -15.15
C ILE A 8 -12.37 15.75 -14.76
N ALA A 9 -12.55 14.50 -14.31
CA ALA A 9 -13.87 13.93 -14.02
C ALA A 9 -14.49 14.57 -12.77
N ARG A 10 -13.69 14.81 -11.72
CA ARG A 10 -14.12 15.51 -10.51
C ARG A 10 -14.36 17.00 -10.77
N SER A 11 -13.59 17.61 -11.67
CA SER A 11 -13.81 18.99 -12.13
C SER A 11 -15.13 19.11 -12.90
N ALA A 12 -15.41 18.20 -13.85
CA ALA A 12 -16.65 18.15 -14.61
C ALA A 12 -17.90 18.00 -13.72
N ARG A 13 -17.83 17.18 -12.66
CA ARG A 13 -18.91 17.02 -11.68
C ARG A 13 -19.21 18.28 -10.85
N ARG A 14 -18.27 19.22 -10.75
CA ARG A 14 -18.42 20.47 -9.98
C ARG A 14 -18.98 21.63 -10.81
N GLY A 15 -19.14 21.47 -12.13
CA GLY A 15 -19.74 22.51 -12.98
C GLY A 15 -18.99 23.85 -12.93
N LYS A 16 -19.73 24.98 -13.01
CA LYS A 16 -19.18 26.34 -13.10
C LYS A 16 -18.31 26.80 -11.90
N THR A 17 -18.25 26.04 -10.80
CA THR A 17 -17.43 26.35 -9.61
C THR A 17 -16.15 25.53 -9.51
N ALA A 18 -15.82 24.75 -10.55
CA ALA A 18 -14.60 23.96 -10.56
C ALA A 18 -13.34 24.83 -10.70
N ALA A 19 -12.33 24.57 -9.87
CA ALA A 19 -11.02 25.19 -10.03
C ALA A 19 -10.43 24.79 -11.40
N PRO A 20 -9.84 25.73 -12.16
CA PRO A 20 -9.26 25.42 -13.46
C PRO A 20 -8.17 24.35 -13.31
N ILE A 21 -8.18 23.37 -14.22
CA ILE A 21 -7.16 22.31 -14.25
C ILE A 21 -5.81 22.98 -14.49
N SER A 22 -4.85 22.74 -13.60
CA SER A 22 -3.53 23.33 -13.74
C SER A 22 -2.73 22.55 -14.79
N PRO A 23 -2.24 23.19 -15.87
CA PRO A 23 -1.40 22.52 -16.87
C PRO A 23 -0.14 21.91 -16.24
N LEU A 24 0.43 22.58 -15.24
CA LEU A 24 1.56 22.07 -14.46
C LEU A 24 1.19 20.83 -13.64
N ALA A 25 -0.04 20.73 -13.12
CA ALA A 25 -0.46 19.51 -12.42
C ALA A 25 -0.62 18.33 -13.38
N LEU A 26 -1.14 18.55 -14.60
CA LEU A 26 -1.19 17.52 -15.64
C LEU A 26 0.21 17.06 -16.06
N GLU A 27 1.13 18.00 -16.25
CA GLU A 27 2.52 17.68 -16.60
C GLU A 27 3.22 16.89 -15.50
N ALA A 28 3.01 17.26 -14.23
CA ALA A 28 3.52 16.48 -13.09
C ALA A 28 2.99 15.04 -13.10
N VAL A 29 1.68 14.85 -13.37
CA VAL A 29 1.07 13.51 -13.46
C VAL A 29 1.69 12.71 -14.61
N LYS A 30 1.82 13.29 -15.81
CA LYS A 30 2.44 12.60 -16.96
C LYS A 30 3.86 12.12 -16.66
N ARG A 31 4.67 12.94 -16.00
CA ARG A 31 6.04 12.57 -15.63
C ARG A 31 6.07 11.48 -14.57
N ILE A 32 5.13 11.51 -13.62
CA ILE A 32 4.95 10.45 -12.62
C ILE A 32 4.47 9.15 -13.28
N ASP A 33 3.60 9.23 -14.30
CA ASP A 33 3.10 8.06 -15.03
C ASP A 33 4.22 7.26 -15.70
N VAL A 34 5.29 7.93 -16.17
CA VAL A 34 6.50 7.26 -16.68
C VAL A 34 7.11 6.33 -15.62
N LEU A 35 7.17 6.76 -14.36
CA LEU A 35 7.65 5.92 -13.25
C LEU A 35 6.72 4.72 -13.04
N PHE A 36 5.40 4.92 -13.16
CA PHE A 36 4.42 3.85 -13.03
C PHE A 36 4.48 2.83 -14.15
N ASP A 37 4.78 3.24 -15.38
CA ASP A 37 4.95 2.33 -16.49
C ASP A 37 6.19 1.44 -16.29
N ILE A 38 7.32 2.01 -15.84
CA ILE A 38 8.50 1.23 -15.44
C ILE A 38 8.14 0.24 -14.32
N GLU A 39 7.46 0.71 -13.26
CA GLU A 39 7.09 -0.15 -12.14
C GLU A 39 6.12 -1.27 -12.53
N ARG A 40 5.28 -1.06 -13.55
CA ARG A 40 4.37 -2.11 -14.06
C ARG A 40 5.14 -3.26 -14.69
N GLU A 41 6.26 -2.98 -15.36
CA GLU A 41 7.11 -4.00 -16.00
C GLU A 41 7.88 -4.85 -14.99
N VAL A 42 8.32 -4.25 -13.87
CA VAL A 42 9.11 -4.92 -12.84
C VAL A 42 8.27 -5.49 -11.69
N ASN A 43 6.95 -5.32 -11.75
CA ASN A 43 6.06 -5.87 -10.73
C ASN A 43 6.10 -7.40 -10.74
N GLY A 44 6.27 -8.02 -9.56
CA GLY A 44 6.42 -9.47 -9.42
C GLY A 44 7.82 -10.02 -9.73
N ARG A 45 8.79 -9.17 -10.10
CA ARG A 45 10.21 -9.54 -10.25
C ARG A 45 10.92 -9.61 -8.90
N SER A 46 12.11 -10.19 -8.91
CA SER A 46 12.98 -10.25 -7.71
C SER A 46 13.37 -8.86 -7.22
N VAL A 47 13.82 -8.78 -5.96
CA VAL A 47 14.26 -7.50 -5.35
C VAL A 47 15.43 -6.91 -6.12
N GLU A 48 16.33 -7.77 -6.58
CA GLU A 48 17.56 -7.45 -7.31
C GLU A 48 17.23 -6.91 -8.71
N GLU A 49 16.39 -7.62 -9.48
CA GLU A 49 15.96 -7.17 -10.81
C GLU A 49 15.23 -5.82 -10.75
N ARG A 50 14.36 -5.64 -9.75
CA ARG A 50 13.66 -4.37 -9.52
C ARG A 50 14.66 -3.25 -9.28
N LEU A 51 15.66 -3.48 -8.44
CA LEU A 51 16.66 -2.47 -8.12
C LEU A 51 17.51 -2.09 -9.34
N THR A 52 17.96 -3.08 -10.12
CA THR A 52 18.72 -2.85 -11.35
C THR A 52 17.95 -1.97 -12.34
N VAL A 53 16.71 -2.36 -12.67
CA VAL A 53 15.89 -1.59 -13.61
C VAL A 53 15.60 -0.17 -13.11
N ARG A 54 15.38 0.00 -11.80
CA ARG A 54 15.17 1.33 -11.20
C ARG A 54 16.41 2.21 -11.29
N GLN A 55 17.60 1.65 -11.09
CA GLN A 55 18.86 2.37 -11.26
C GLN A 55 19.07 2.80 -12.71
N GLU A 56 18.77 1.92 -13.67
CA GLU A 56 18.95 2.18 -15.10
C GLU A 56 17.94 3.19 -15.66
N ARG A 57 16.66 3.11 -15.24
CA ARG A 57 15.56 3.86 -15.87
C ARG A 57 14.91 4.88 -14.95
N SER A 58 14.60 4.49 -13.71
CA SER A 58 13.80 5.34 -12.80
C SER A 58 14.60 6.50 -12.20
N VAL A 59 15.90 6.32 -11.95
CA VAL A 59 16.76 7.38 -11.36
C VAL A 59 16.83 8.62 -12.26
N ALA A 60 17.03 8.43 -13.57
CA ALA A 60 17.08 9.55 -14.51
C ALA A 60 15.75 10.29 -14.59
N VAL A 61 14.63 9.55 -14.62
CA VAL A 61 13.28 10.12 -14.63
C VAL A 61 12.99 10.90 -13.35
N LEU A 62 13.43 10.39 -12.19
CA LEU A 62 13.30 11.11 -10.92
C LEU A 62 14.12 12.40 -10.90
N ALA A 63 15.38 12.36 -11.33
CA ALA A 63 16.23 13.54 -11.35
C ALA A 63 15.64 14.64 -12.25
N ASP A 64 15.14 14.28 -13.43
CA ASP A 64 14.46 15.21 -14.33
C ASP A 64 13.17 15.77 -13.72
N LEU A 65 12.35 14.91 -13.09
CA LEU A 65 11.13 15.34 -12.38
C LEU A 65 11.45 16.31 -11.24
N GLU A 66 12.50 16.04 -10.44
CA GLU A 66 12.91 16.90 -9.34
C GLU A 66 13.33 18.28 -9.85
N ASN A 67 14.22 18.30 -10.85
CA ASN A 67 14.76 19.52 -11.41
C ASN A 67 13.65 20.38 -12.05
N TRP A 68 12.75 19.73 -12.79
CA TRP A 68 11.57 20.37 -13.35
C TRP A 68 10.66 20.96 -12.25
N MET A 69 10.35 20.19 -11.20
CA MET A 69 9.51 20.69 -10.10
C MET A 69 10.14 21.88 -9.38
N ARG A 70 11.46 21.85 -9.12
CA ARG A 70 12.18 22.97 -8.49
C ARG A 70 12.18 24.21 -9.38
N THR A 71 12.40 24.05 -10.68
CA THR A 71 12.41 25.13 -11.66
C THR A 71 11.04 25.80 -11.77
N GLU A 72 9.98 25.02 -11.94
CA GLU A 72 8.62 25.56 -12.02
C GLU A 72 8.18 26.17 -10.69
N ARG A 73 8.53 25.54 -9.57
CA ARG A 73 8.20 26.07 -8.24
C ARG A 73 8.82 27.45 -7.98
N ALA A 74 10.01 27.72 -8.50
CA ALA A 74 10.68 29.02 -8.35
C ALA A 74 9.94 30.16 -9.09
N ARG A 75 9.20 29.84 -10.16
CA ARG A 75 8.43 30.80 -10.96
C ARG A 75 7.04 31.08 -10.41
N LEU A 76 6.57 30.27 -9.46
CA LEU A 76 5.22 30.33 -8.93
C LEU A 76 5.12 31.18 -7.66
N SER A 77 4.02 31.93 -7.55
CA SER A 77 3.64 32.56 -6.29
C SER A 77 3.39 31.51 -5.20
N ARG A 78 3.78 31.84 -3.97
CA ARG A 78 3.57 31.00 -2.77
C ARG A 78 2.10 30.61 -2.53
N HIS A 79 1.15 31.38 -3.08
CA HIS A 79 -0.29 31.14 -2.91
C HIS A 79 -0.89 30.25 -4.00
N ALA A 80 -0.12 29.86 -5.02
CA ALA A 80 -0.62 29.00 -6.08
C ALA A 80 -0.93 27.58 -5.55
N PRO A 81 -2.12 27.01 -5.82
CA PRO A 81 -2.47 25.66 -5.38
C PRO A 81 -1.47 24.57 -5.82
N VAL A 82 -0.95 24.69 -7.04
CA VAL A 82 0.06 23.76 -7.58
C VAL A 82 1.43 23.92 -6.90
N ALA A 83 1.78 25.13 -6.47
CA ALA A 83 3.00 25.36 -5.69
C ALA A 83 2.94 24.62 -4.35
N LYS A 84 1.79 24.62 -3.66
CA LYS A 84 1.58 23.84 -2.43
C LYS A 84 1.70 22.32 -2.66
N ALA A 85 1.34 21.83 -3.84
CA ALA A 85 1.52 20.42 -4.20
C ALA A 85 3.00 20.08 -4.46
N MET A 86 3.71 20.95 -5.20
CA MET A 86 5.16 20.84 -5.42
C MET A 86 5.93 20.87 -4.10
N ASP A 87 5.67 21.85 -3.24
CA ASP A 87 6.32 21.96 -1.92
C ASP A 87 6.11 20.68 -1.09
N TYR A 88 4.87 20.17 -1.07
CA TYR A 88 4.56 18.95 -0.33
C TYR A 88 5.41 17.74 -0.77
N MET A 89 5.62 17.60 -2.09
CA MET A 89 6.43 16.53 -2.67
C MET A 89 7.92 16.77 -2.47
N LEU A 90 8.41 17.98 -2.74
CA LEU A 90 9.82 18.35 -2.62
C LEU A 90 10.33 18.25 -1.18
N THR A 91 9.53 18.61 -0.17
CA THR A 91 9.89 18.40 1.25
C THR A 91 10.02 16.92 1.62
N ARG A 92 9.44 16.00 0.84
CA ARG A 92 9.44 14.55 1.10
C ARG A 92 10.23 13.78 0.04
N TRP A 93 11.07 14.48 -0.72
CA TRP A 93 11.70 13.93 -1.91
C TRP A 93 12.55 12.70 -1.61
N GLU A 94 13.40 12.76 -0.57
CA GLU A 94 14.25 11.64 -0.16
C GLU A 94 13.41 10.38 0.19
N GLY A 95 12.31 10.57 0.92
CA GLY A 95 11.40 9.48 1.24
C GLY A 95 10.68 8.93 0.01
N PHE A 96 10.26 9.79 -0.92
CA PHE A 96 9.65 9.40 -2.18
C PHE A 96 10.63 8.64 -3.08
N ALA A 97 11.89 9.07 -3.19
CA ALA A 97 12.89 8.47 -4.07
C ALA A 97 13.49 7.17 -3.52
N ARG A 98 13.26 6.83 -2.25
CA ARG A 98 13.91 5.70 -1.55
C ARG A 98 13.76 4.35 -2.27
N PHE A 99 12.65 4.13 -2.98
CA PHE A 99 12.43 2.89 -3.75
C PHE A 99 13.50 2.63 -4.81
N THR A 100 14.19 3.66 -5.30
CA THR A 100 15.29 3.48 -6.26
C THR A 100 16.56 2.90 -5.63
N THR A 101 16.70 2.99 -4.31
CA THR A 101 17.87 2.50 -3.56
C THR A 101 17.60 1.23 -2.77
N ASP A 102 16.32 0.85 -2.62
CA ASP A 102 15.90 -0.38 -1.97
C ASP A 102 14.80 -1.06 -2.80
N GLY A 103 15.16 -2.18 -3.43
CA GLY A 103 14.26 -2.98 -4.28
C GLY A 103 13.06 -3.56 -3.54
N ARG A 104 13.07 -3.62 -2.20
CA ARG A 104 11.96 -4.13 -1.39
C ARG A 104 10.80 -3.13 -1.32
N ILE A 105 11.10 -1.83 -1.42
CA ILE A 105 10.12 -0.77 -1.30
C ILE A 105 9.28 -0.68 -2.58
N CYS A 106 7.96 -0.73 -2.41
CA CYS A 106 7.01 -0.47 -3.50
C CYS A 106 6.87 1.04 -3.73
N LEU A 107 6.77 1.47 -5.00
CA LEU A 107 6.50 2.89 -5.33
C LEU A 107 5.19 3.39 -4.72
N THR A 108 4.21 2.50 -4.55
CA THR A 108 2.90 2.82 -3.94
C THR A 108 2.65 2.04 -2.67
N ASN A 109 1.82 2.63 -1.81
CA ASN A 109 1.27 1.99 -0.63
C ASN A 109 -0.02 1.19 -0.93
N ASN A 110 -0.42 1.03 -2.19
CA ASN A 110 -1.69 0.39 -2.59
C ASN A 110 -1.86 -1.02 -2.00
N ALA A 111 -0.78 -1.80 -1.89
CA ALA A 111 -0.82 -3.11 -1.26
C ALA A 111 -1.20 -3.01 0.23
N ALA A 112 -0.56 -2.09 0.97
CA ALA A 112 -0.85 -1.84 2.37
C ALA A 112 -2.27 -1.29 2.57
N GLU A 113 -2.71 -0.35 1.72
CA GLU A 113 -4.08 0.20 1.76
C GLU A 113 -5.13 -0.87 1.53
N ARG A 114 -4.91 -1.78 0.57
CA ARG A 114 -5.80 -2.92 0.34
C ARG A 114 -5.85 -3.87 1.54
N ALA A 115 -4.70 -4.14 2.16
CA ALA A 115 -4.63 -5.00 3.35
C ALA A 115 -5.42 -4.44 4.54
N ILE A 116 -5.34 -3.12 4.77
CA ILE A 116 -6.07 -2.47 5.89
C ILE A 116 -7.52 -2.11 5.54
N ARG A 117 -7.94 -2.21 4.27
CA ARG A 117 -9.28 -1.84 3.82
C ARG A 117 -10.37 -2.59 4.58
N GLY A 118 -10.15 -3.87 4.88
CA GLY A 118 -11.08 -4.68 5.68
C GLY A 118 -11.34 -4.07 7.06
N LEU A 119 -10.30 -3.62 7.77
CA LEU A 119 -10.43 -2.91 9.04
C LEU A 119 -11.19 -1.59 8.86
N ALA A 120 -10.80 -0.81 7.84
CA ALA A 120 -11.38 0.50 7.61
C ALA A 120 -12.88 0.45 7.31
N LEU A 121 -13.35 -0.60 6.64
CA LEU A 121 -14.77 -0.85 6.41
C LEU A 121 -15.46 -1.43 7.65
N GLY A 122 -14.82 -2.40 8.31
CA GLY A 122 -15.36 -3.10 9.47
C GLY A 122 -15.54 -2.24 10.72
N ARG A 123 -14.74 -1.17 10.89
CA ARG A 123 -14.81 -0.28 12.07
C ARG A 123 -16.19 0.33 12.32
N LYS A 124 -17.01 0.50 11.27
CA LYS A 124 -18.40 0.98 11.42
C LYS A 124 -19.34 -0.06 12.01
N SER A 125 -18.98 -1.33 11.95
CA SER A 125 -19.75 -2.48 12.42
C SER A 125 -19.19 -3.10 13.71
N TRP A 126 -18.00 -2.69 14.16
CA TRP A 126 -17.34 -3.21 15.37
C TRP A 126 -17.74 -2.41 16.62
N LEU A 127 -18.99 -2.56 17.05
CA LEU A 127 -19.56 -1.84 18.20
C LEU A 127 -18.83 -2.13 19.54
N PHE A 128 -18.04 -3.21 19.60
CA PHE A 128 -17.25 -3.62 20.77
C PHE A 128 -15.83 -3.04 20.80
N ALA A 129 -15.36 -2.42 19.72
CA ALA A 129 -14.05 -1.76 19.63
C ALA A 129 -14.12 -0.28 20.06
N GLY A 130 -14.85 0.00 21.14
CA GLY A 130 -15.05 1.35 21.70
C GLY A 130 -14.09 1.73 22.82
N SER A 131 -13.12 0.87 23.16
CA SER A 131 -12.11 1.12 24.20
C SER A 131 -10.73 0.65 23.73
N ASP A 132 -9.66 1.21 24.30
CA ASP A 132 -8.28 0.82 23.98
C ASP A 132 -8.03 -0.67 24.19
N ARG A 133 -8.52 -1.23 25.31
CA ARG A 133 -8.47 -2.68 25.55
C ARG A 133 -9.20 -3.51 24.48
N GLY A 134 -10.31 -3.00 23.97
CA GLY A 134 -11.04 -3.63 22.87
C GLY A 134 -10.25 -3.58 21.56
N ALA A 135 -9.58 -2.46 21.29
CA ALA A 135 -8.70 -2.29 20.14
C ALA A 135 -7.50 -3.25 20.22
N ASP A 136 -6.86 -3.38 21.38
CA ASP A 136 -5.72 -4.29 21.59
C ASP A 136 -6.10 -5.75 21.32
N ARG A 137 -7.23 -6.20 21.85
CA ARG A 137 -7.74 -7.56 21.59
C ARG A 137 -8.07 -7.79 20.12
N CYS A 138 -8.65 -6.79 19.45
CA CYS A 138 -8.93 -6.84 18.02
C CYS A 138 -7.62 -6.96 17.22
N ALA A 139 -6.60 -6.16 17.56
CA ALA A 139 -5.28 -6.21 16.92
C ALA A 139 -4.62 -7.59 17.08
N PHE A 140 -4.72 -8.21 18.26
CA PHE A 140 -4.21 -9.56 18.50
C PHE A 140 -4.88 -10.59 17.58
N MET A 141 -6.21 -10.61 17.52
CA MET A 141 -6.96 -11.53 16.65
C MET A 141 -6.67 -11.29 15.17
N LEU A 142 -6.61 -10.03 14.73
CA LEU A 142 -6.27 -9.67 13.36
C LEU A 142 -4.86 -10.12 12.98
N THR A 143 -3.91 -10.07 13.91
CA THR A 143 -2.53 -10.54 13.69
C THR A 143 -2.52 -12.04 13.41
N LEU A 144 -3.24 -12.84 14.20
CA LEU A 144 -3.36 -14.29 13.98
C LEU A 144 -4.00 -14.60 12.63
N ILE A 145 -5.12 -13.93 12.32
CA ILE A 145 -5.85 -14.11 11.05
C ILE A 145 -4.97 -13.71 9.85
N ALA A 146 -4.26 -12.58 9.94
CA ALA A 146 -3.37 -12.12 8.87
C ALA A 146 -2.20 -13.09 8.68
N THR A 147 -1.64 -13.63 9.76
CA THR A 147 -0.54 -14.60 9.70
C THR A 147 -0.98 -15.88 8.99
N ALA A 148 -2.17 -16.41 9.29
CA ALA A 148 -2.72 -17.57 8.57
C ALA A 148 -2.91 -17.28 7.08
N LYS A 149 -3.50 -16.13 6.73
CA LYS A 149 -3.67 -15.71 5.32
C LYS A 149 -2.34 -15.58 4.57
N LEU A 150 -1.30 -15.06 5.22
CA LEU A 150 0.04 -14.93 4.63
C LEU A 150 0.73 -16.28 4.39
N ASN A 151 0.28 -17.34 5.06
CA ASN A 151 0.74 -18.72 4.85
C ASN A 151 -0.24 -19.54 3.97
N ASP A 152 -1.16 -18.86 3.26
CA ASP A 152 -2.18 -19.49 2.41
C ASP A 152 -3.10 -20.50 3.14
N ILE A 153 -3.32 -20.26 4.43
CA ILE A 153 -4.14 -21.10 5.32
C ILE A 153 -5.48 -20.42 5.59
N ASP A 154 -6.56 -21.20 5.58
CA ASP A 154 -7.86 -20.74 6.04
C ASP A 154 -7.81 -20.40 7.54
N PRO A 155 -7.97 -19.12 7.94
CA PRO A 155 -7.83 -18.73 9.34
C PRO A 155 -8.86 -19.39 10.25
N GLN A 156 -10.06 -19.67 9.74
CA GLN A 156 -11.12 -20.30 10.54
C GLN A 156 -10.75 -21.75 10.85
N ALA A 157 -10.39 -22.54 9.84
CA ALA A 157 -9.99 -23.94 10.02
C ALA A 157 -8.77 -24.06 10.96
N TRP A 158 -7.75 -23.21 10.78
CA TRP A 158 -6.57 -23.22 11.64
C TRP A 158 -6.90 -22.83 13.09
N LEU A 159 -7.67 -21.76 13.33
CA LEU A 159 -8.04 -21.36 14.68
C LEU A 159 -8.91 -22.42 15.39
N ALA A 160 -9.76 -23.14 14.65
CA ALA A 160 -10.54 -24.24 15.20
C ALA A 160 -9.64 -25.39 15.66
N ASP A 161 -8.71 -25.86 14.81
CA ASP A 161 -7.76 -26.92 15.17
C ASP A 161 -6.85 -26.51 16.34
N VAL A 162 -6.35 -25.28 16.34
CA VAL A 162 -5.53 -24.75 17.45
C VAL A 162 -6.34 -24.75 18.75
N ARG A 163 -7.57 -24.24 18.74
CA ARG A 163 -8.43 -24.22 19.94
C ARG A 163 -8.64 -25.62 20.50
N ASP A 164 -8.83 -26.61 19.64
CA ASP A 164 -9.13 -27.98 20.06
C ASP A 164 -7.88 -28.71 20.58
N ARG A 165 -6.67 -28.30 20.18
CA ARG A 165 -5.39 -28.93 20.59
C ARG A 165 -4.62 -28.19 21.68
N ILE A 166 -4.87 -26.89 21.87
CA ILE A 166 -4.01 -26.03 22.70
C ILE A 166 -3.98 -26.46 24.17
N ALA A 167 -5.10 -26.96 24.70
CA ALA A 167 -5.21 -27.40 26.09
C ALA A 167 -4.32 -28.62 26.39
N ASP A 168 -4.17 -29.52 25.41
CA ASP A 168 -3.39 -30.75 25.53
C ASP A 168 -1.94 -30.61 25.02
N THR A 169 -1.59 -29.45 24.44
CA THR A 169 -0.25 -29.20 23.88
C THR A 169 0.67 -28.63 24.96
N PRO A 170 1.77 -29.32 25.34
CA PRO A 170 2.75 -28.78 26.26
C PRO A 170 3.32 -27.45 25.77
N GLN A 171 3.64 -26.54 26.69
CA GLN A 171 4.15 -25.21 26.34
C GLN A 171 5.39 -25.26 25.42
N SER A 172 6.26 -26.26 25.58
CA SER A 172 7.45 -26.48 24.75
C SER A 172 7.12 -26.82 23.28
N ARG A 173 5.88 -27.24 22.99
CA ARG A 173 5.42 -27.68 21.67
C ARG A 173 4.40 -26.74 21.03
N LEU A 174 4.13 -25.57 21.63
CA LEU A 174 3.22 -24.58 21.04
C LEU A 174 3.64 -24.13 19.64
N GLY A 175 4.95 -24.20 19.33
CA GLY A 175 5.47 -23.92 17.99
C GLY A 175 4.86 -24.81 16.90
N GLU A 176 4.42 -26.02 17.23
CA GLU A 176 3.76 -26.96 16.30
C GLU A 176 2.35 -26.48 15.87
N LEU A 177 1.75 -25.55 16.63
CA LEU A 177 0.43 -24.99 16.34
C LEU A 177 0.49 -23.75 15.45
N LEU A 178 1.69 -23.25 15.12
CA LEU A 178 1.86 -22.05 14.30
C LEU A 178 1.44 -22.32 12.85
N PRO A 179 0.92 -21.31 12.13
CA PRO A 179 0.37 -21.52 10.78
C PRO A 179 1.33 -22.25 9.82
N TRP A 180 2.61 -21.88 9.79
CA TRP A 180 3.61 -22.50 8.89
C TRP A 180 4.00 -23.94 9.26
N ASN A 181 3.63 -24.41 10.45
CA ASN A 181 3.81 -25.79 10.90
C ASN A 181 2.48 -26.57 10.87
N TRP A 182 1.37 -25.92 10.52
CA TRP A 182 0.06 -26.53 10.56
C TRP A 182 -0.05 -27.56 9.42
N PRO A 183 -0.22 -28.86 9.73
CA PRO A 183 -0.41 -29.86 8.70
C PRO A 183 -1.75 -29.56 8.04
N ALA A 184 -1.72 -29.15 6.78
CA ALA A 184 -2.91 -28.99 5.96
C ALA A 184 -3.60 -30.36 5.82
N LYS A 185 -4.37 -30.76 6.83
CA LYS A 185 -5.30 -31.89 6.72
C LYS A 185 -6.31 -31.49 5.65
N ASP A 186 -6.13 -32.02 4.45
CA ASP A 186 -7.13 -32.26 3.40
C ASP A 186 -8.15 -31.16 2.99
N HIS A 187 -7.99 -29.89 3.33
CA HIS A 187 -8.91 -28.84 2.84
C HIS A 187 -8.66 -28.40 1.39
N ARG A 188 -7.62 -28.92 0.70
CA ARG A 188 -7.41 -28.68 -0.74
C ARG A 188 -8.49 -29.32 -1.62
N ASN A 189 -9.26 -30.29 -1.11
CA ASN A 189 -10.25 -31.02 -1.89
C ASN A 189 -11.66 -30.39 -1.91
N GLU A 190 -11.98 -29.43 -1.04
CA GLU A 190 -13.33 -28.84 -1.01
C GLU A 190 -13.50 -27.65 -1.97
N ARG A 191 -12.42 -26.94 -2.32
CA ARG A 191 -12.46 -25.83 -3.29
C ARG A 191 -12.54 -26.27 -4.76
N ALA A 192 -12.37 -27.55 -5.05
CA ALA A 192 -12.56 -28.11 -6.40
C ALA A 192 -14.01 -28.57 -6.67
N ALA A 193 -14.91 -28.43 -5.69
CA ALA A 193 -16.29 -28.92 -5.75
C ALA A 193 -17.36 -27.81 -5.64
N ALA A 194 -16.99 -26.54 -5.82
CA ALA A 194 -17.91 -25.38 -5.85
C ALA A 194 -17.55 -24.46 -7.03
#